data_AF-A0A966M9W3-F1
#
_entry.id   AF-A0A966M9W3-F1
#
_cell.length_a   1.000
_cell.length_b   1.000
_cell.length_c   1.000
_cell.angle_alpha   90.00
_cell.angle_beta   90.00
_cell.angle_gamma   90.00
#
_symmetry.space_group_name_H-M   'P 1'
#
loop_
_entity.id
_entity.type
_entity.pdbx_description
1 polymer ?
#
loop_
_entity_poly.entity_id
_entity_poly.type
_entity_poly.pdbx_seq_one_letter_code
_entity_poly.pdbx_strand_id
1 'polypeptide(L)' 'MQKIAVVGGGLIGQGWAVVFAQAGYTVAIYDPSEDVRKTVRNTIEQRAVWHRPH' A
#
# COMPACT_ATOMS: atom_id res chain seq x y z
N MET A 1 -2.49 15.18 -10.61
CA MET A 1 -1.81 14.12 -9.85
C MET A 1 -2.53 12.80 -10.13
N GLN A 2 -1.84 11.77 -10.62
CA GLN A 2 -2.46 10.46 -10.89
C GLN A 2 -2.60 9.68 -9.58
N LYS A 3 -3.80 9.14 -9.31
CA LYS A 3 -4.11 8.35 -8.11
C LYS A 3 -4.33 6.90 -8.53
N ILE A 4 -3.61 5.97 -7.90
CA ILE A 4 -3.70 4.54 -8.20
C ILE A 4 -4.62 3.87 -7.18
N ALA A 5 -5.59 3.11 -7.67
CA ALA A 5 -6.47 2.29 -6.84
C ALA A 5 -5.95 0.84 -6.85
N VAL A 6 -5.73 0.28 -5.66
CA VAL A 6 -5.43 -1.14 -5.45
C VAL A 6 -6.66 -1.79 -4.84
N VAL A 7 -7.24 -2.77 -5.54
CA VAL A 7 -8.41 -3.53 -5.07
C VAL A 7 -7.89 -4.85 -4.48
N GLY A 8 -8.03 -4.99 -3.16
CA GLY A 8 -7.46 -6.04 -2.33
C GLY A 8 -6.29 -5.54 -1.48
N GLY A 9 -6.42 -5.62 -0.15
CA GLY A 9 -5.42 -5.23 0.85
C GLY A 9 -4.61 -6.40 1.41
N GLY A 10 -4.70 -7.59 0.80
CA GLY A 10 -3.89 -8.76 1.14
C GLY A 10 -2.41 -8.62 0.73
N LEU A 11 -1.64 -9.71 0.86
CA LEU A 11 -0.19 -9.72 0.66
C LEU A 11 0.27 -9.09 -0.67
N ILE A 12 -0.37 -9.47 -1.78
CA ILE A 12 -0.01 -8.99 -3.13
C ILE A 12 -0.40 -7.51 -3.29
N GLY A 13 -1.59 -7.13 -2.84
CA GLY A 13 -2.07 -5.76 -2.91
C GLY A 13 -1.18 -4.79 -2.14
N GLN A 14 -0.72 -5.20 -0.95
CA GLN A 14 0.27 -4.45 -0.16
C GLN A 14 1.59 -4.26 -0.92
N GLY A 15 2.07 -5.28 -1.63
CA GLY A 15 3.29 -5.19 -2.43
C GLY A 15 3.20 -4.13 -3.52
N TRP A 16 2.12 -4.15 -4.30
CA TRP A 16 1.88 -3.13 -5.32
C TRP A 16 1.69 -1.74 -4.73
N ALA A 17 0.99 -1.63 -3.60
CA ALA A 17 0.82 -0.35 -2.91
C ALA A 17 2.15 0.28 -2.50
N VAL A 18 3.10 -0.52 -2.01
CA VAL A 18 4.46 -0.06 -1.69
C VAL A 18 5.19 0.39 -2.95
N VAL A 19 5.19 -0.41 -4.02
CA VAL A 19 5.86 -0.08 -5.30
C VAL A 19 5.35 1.23 -5.88
N PHE A 20 4.03 1.42 -5.93
CA PHE A 20 3.45 2.66 -6.46
C PHE A 20 3.69 3.87 -5.56
N ALA A 21 3.63 3.70 -4.24
CA ALA A 21 3.95 4.77 -3.30
C ALA A 21 5.42 5.20 -3.41
N GLN A 22 6.35 4.24 -3.56
CA GLN A 22 7.78 4.52 -3.77
C GLN A 22 8.06 5.22 -5.10
N ALA A 23 7.27 4.94 -6.15
CA ALA A 23 7.32 5.65 -7.41
C ALA A 23 6.69 7.06 -7.36
N GLY A 24 6.25 7.53 -6.19
CA GLY A 24 5.72 8.88 -5.97
C GLY A 24 4.22 9.03 -6.25
N TYR A 25 3.50 7.94 -6.50
CA TYR A 25 2.06 7.99 -6.72
C TYR A 25 1.27 8.02 -5.41
N THR A 26 0.14 8.74 -5.42
CA THR A 26 -0.87 8.59 -4.37
C THR A 26 -1.62 7.28 -4.57
N VAL A 27 -1.61 6.41 -3.56
CA VAL A 27 -2.27 5.10 -3.60
C VAL A 27 -3.49 5.08 -2.68
N ALA A 28 -4.61 4.55 -3.17
CA ALA A 28 -5.77 4.18 -2.36
C ALA A 28 -5.99 2.68 -2.41
N ILE A 29 -6.29 2.06 -1.27
CA ILE A 29 -6.54 0.64 -1.16
C ILE A 29 -8.01 0.43 -0.78
N TYR A 30 -8.66 -0.46 -1.51
CA TYR A 30 -10.01 -0.92 -1.20
C TYR A 30 -9.96 -2.40 -0.84
N ASP A 31 -10.62 -2.78 0.24
CA ASP A 31 -10.82 -4.18 0.62
C ASP A 31 -12.19 -4.34 1.29
N PRO A 32 -12.98 -5.37 0.94
CA PRO A 32 -14.27 -5.63 1.61
C PRO A 32 -14.10 -5.98 3.09
N SER A 33 -12.98 -6.57 3.49
CA SER A 33 -12.70 -6.93 4.89
C SER A 33 -12.34 -5.71 5.73
N GLU A 34 -13.09 -5.49 6.80
CA GLU A 34 -12.81 -4.43 7.76
C GLU A 34 -11.48 -4.63 8.49
N ASP A 35 -11.16 -5.87 8.84
CA ASP A 35 -9.90 -6.20 9.53
C ASP A 35 -8.69 -5.90 8.66
N VAL A 36 -8.78 -6.17 7.36
CA VAL A 36 -7.74 -5.78 6.40
C VAL A 36 -7.63 -4.26 6.35
N ARG A 37 -8.74 -3.52 6.23
CA ARG A 37 -8.70 -2.04 6.20
C ARG A 37 -8.07 -1.43 7.46
N LYS A 38 -8.29 -2.03 8.63
CA LYS A 38 -7.72 -1.58 9.91
C LYS A 38 -6.20 -1.81 10.01
N THR A 39 -5.70 -2.87 9.37
CA THR A 39 -4.30 -3.31 9.54
C THR A 39 -3.40 -2.90 8.38
N VAL A 40 -3.93 -2.80 7.16
CA VAL A 40 -3.16 -2.66 5.91
C VAL A 40 -2.24 -1.45 5.88
N ARG A 41 -2.65 -0.32 6.47
CA ARG A 41 -1.83 0.89 6.52
C ARG A 41 -0.56 0.66 7.34
N ASN A 42 -0.69 0.12 8.55
CA ASN A 42 0.46 -0.18 9.42
C ASN A 42 1.39 -1.21 8.76
N THR A 43 0.83 -2.22 8.09
CA THR A 43 1.64 -3.22 7.38
C THR A 43 2.44 -2.63 6.23
N ILE A 44 1.85 -1.71 5.46
CA ILE A 44 2.54 -1.03 4.35
C ILE A 44 3.63 -0.10 4.86
N GLU A 45 3.35 0.66 5.93
CA GLU A 45 4.33 1.56 6.55
C GLU A 45 5.57 0.79 7.01
N GLN A 46 5.39 -0.34 7.69
CA GLN A 46 6.51 -1.20 8.11
C GLN A 46 7.34 -1.74 6.94
N ARG A 47 6.71 -2.02 5.79
CA ARG A 47 7.38 -2.51 4.58
C ARG A 47 8.09 -1.42 3.79
N ALA A 48 7.53 -0.21 3.78
CA ALA A 48 8.09 0.93 3.07
C ALA A 48 9.40 1.42 3.70
N VAL A 49 9.65 1.15 4.98
CA VAL A 49 10.87 1.53 5.72
C VAL A 49 12.14 0.88 5.15
N TRP A 50 12.03 -0.24 4.43
CA TRP A 50 13.21 -0.99 3.96
C TRP A 50 13.96 -0.38 2.77
N HIS A 51 13.40 0.60 2.06
CA HIS A 51 14.02 1.18 0.86
C HIS A 51 14.05 2.71 0.89
N ARG A 52 14.80 3.31 1.84
CA ARG A 52 15.38 4.64 1.58
C ARG A 52 16.77 4.44 0.97
N PRO A 53 16.98 4.73 -0.33
CA PRO A 53 18.34 4.86 -0.84
C PRO A 53 19.01 6.04 -0.12
N HIS A 54 20.26 5.83 0.29
CA HIS A 54 21.18 6.91 0.66
C HIS A 54 21.49 7.78 -0.57
#